data_AF-A0A524NNN4-F1
#
_entry.id   AF-A0A524NNN4-F1
#
_cell.length_a   1.000
_cell.length_b   1.000
_cell.length_c   1.000
_cell.angle_alpha   90.00
_cell.angle_beta   90.00
_cell.angle_gamma   90.00
#
_symmetry.space_group_name_H-M   'P 1'
#
loop_
_entity.id
_entity.type
_entity.pdbx_description
1 polymer ?
#
loop_
_entity_poly.entity_id
_entity_poly.type
_entity_poly.pdbx_seq_one_letter_code
_entity_poly.pdbx_strand_id
1 'polypeptide(L)'
;MKTRFQCIGWLILSYLLVFLVSSNPVYACSTFKLQKGDQLIYAHNLNQGDIGVPGMVFINNRGVFKTGRTWSELTTKDRSNPSSHSWISRYGSVTFNAFGRDLPDGGMNEAGLYIWEMNEDADYPENTGLPKLDQMNWMQYMLDQYSTTEEAILCASEIEVSGWGWHFFVGDAQGNTVAIAFINGKVVVYNNETMPVPGLFNTPYKREMELLKYYKGYGGQYEIDLEDPQVPRYVKTAALMEAYDPSQNVVDYGFHMLEKITVNDVPEWSVIFDVRSADVHFKTRKNPEIKSLSMKQIDFSNLNPVKILNMDAERGGDVSDRFQAYSNETMKEFIRDLVVPILPEDFFTEGGLTIAEYLDRTATHTDRASQAEYQFFKGVWKTSEEIGLTLTLLADQDRVRGTVSNGKDVYDVDHLSMISNNLTFTFRTKGKRLMEARSTILDDGLEMELYTTEEAA
;
A
#
# COMPACT_ATOMS: atom_id res chain seq x y z
N MET A 1 -56.64 -30.36 -34.74
CA MET A 1 -56.30 -29.54 -33.55
C MET A 1 -55.21 -30.20 -32.68
N LYS A 2 -54.17 -30.80 -33.29
CA LYS A 2 -53.10 -31.54 -32.58
C LYS A 2 -51.67 -31.26 -33.07
N THR A 3 -51.47 -30.23 -33.90
CA THR A 3 -50.16 -29.92 -34.51
C THR A 3 -49.70 -28.47 -34.28
N ARG A 4 -50.30 -27.74 -33.33
CA ARG A 4 -49.89 -26.37 -32.97
C ARG A 4 -49.33 -26.22 -31.54
N PHE A 5 -49.32 -27.27 -30.72
CA PHE A 5 -48.85 -27.21 -29.33
C PHE A 5 -47.46 -27.80 -29.08
N GLN A 6 -46.81 -28.42 -30.08
CA GLN A 6 -45.47 -29.00 -29.92
C GLN A 6 -44.32 -28.07 -30.33
N CYS A 7 -44.56 -27.01 -31.11
CA CYS A 7 -43.50 -26.07 -31.50
C CYS A 7 -43.26 -24.93 -30.49
N ILE A 8 -44.16 -24.69 -29.54
CA ILE A 8 -43.99 -23.63 -28.54
C ILE A 8 -43.19 -24.12 -27.32
N GLY A 9 -43.24 -25.41 -27.00
CA GLY A 9 -42.49 -26.00 -25.88
C GLY A 9 -40.98 -26.08 -26.10
N TRP A 10 -40.52 -26.20 -27.36
CA TRP A 10 -39.10 -26.24 -27.68
C TRP A 10 -38.45 -24.86 -27.78
N LEU A 11 -39.23 -23.81 -28.09
CA LEU A 11 -38.75 -22.42 -28.12
C LEU A 11 -38.57 -21.81 -26.72
N ILE A 12 -39.34 -22.28 -25.73
CA ILE A 12 -39.21 -21.85 -24.32
C ILE A 12 -38.07 -22.61 -23.61
N LEU A 13 -37.83 -23.88 -23.97
CA LEU A 13 -36.70 -24.64 -23.43
C LEU A 13 -35.35 -24.16 -23.97
N SER A 14 -35.31 -23.65 -25.21
CA SER A 14 -34.11 -22.98 -25.76
C SER A 14 -33.89 -21.57 -25.23
N TYR A 15 -34.92 -20.89 -24.70
CA TYR A 15 -34.78 -19.59 -24.03
C TYR A 15 -34.37 -19.71 -22.55
N LEU A 16 -34.63 -20.87 -21.91
CA LEU A 16 -34.18 -21.17 -20.55
C LEU A 16 -32.77 -21.76 -20.48
N LEU A 17 -32.23 -22.27 -21.59
CA LEU A 17 -30.87 -22.82 -21.67
C LEU A 17 -29.80 -21.82 -22.14
N VAL A 18 -30.18 -20.58 -22.45
CA VAL A 18 -29.26 -19.46 -22.71
C VAL A 18 -29.40 -18.42 -21.60
N PHE A 19 -29.48 -18.87 -20.35
CA PHE A 19 -28.74 -18.15 -19.31
C PHE A 19 -27.28 -18.48 -19.58
N LEU A 20 -26.66 -17.62 -20.39
CA LEU A 20 -25.22 -17.47 -20.45
C LEU A 20 -24.70 -17.64 -19.02
N VAL A 21 -23.92 -18.70 -18.81
CA VAL A 21 -22.91 -18.70 -17.77
C VAL A 21 -21.91 -17.64 -18.21
N SER A 22 -22.28 -16.36 -18.05
CA SER A 22 -21.30 -15.32 -17.85
C SER A 22 -20.73 -15.65 -16.49
N SER A 23 -19.60 -16.35 -16.46
CA SER A 23 -18.71 -16.33 -15.31
C SER A 23 -18.37 -14.86 -15.10
N ASN A 24 -19.09 -14.18 -14.21
CA ASN A 24 -18.66 -12.88 -13.76
C ASN A 24 -17.23 -13.08 -13.22
N PRO A 25 -16.26 -12.24 -13.61
CA PRO A 25 -14.94 -12.29 -13.02
C PRO A 25 -15.09 -12.28 -11.50
N VAL A 26 -14.55 -13.29 -10.82
CA VAL A 26 -14.65 -13.41 -9.38
C VAL A 26 -13.45 -12.71 -8.77
N TYR A 27 -13.70 -11.54 -8.19
CA TYR A 27 -12.71 -10.84 -7.38
C TYR A 27 -12.47 -11.61 -6.07
N ALA A 28 -11.23 -11.99 -5.81
CA ALA A 28 -10.86 -12.85 -4.69
C ALA A 28 -9.51 -12.50 -4.03
N CYS A 29 -9.24 -11.20 -3.87
CA CYS A 29 -8.10 -10.72 -3.08
C CYS A 29 -8.22 -11.14 -1.60
N SER A 30 -7.14 -11.62 -1.01
CA SER A 30 -7.09 -12.14 0.35
C SER A 30 -5.86 -11.64 1.06
N THR A 31 -5.97 -11.17 2.29
CA THR A 31 -4.80 -10.88 3.15
C THR A 31 -4.99 -11.43 4.55
N PHE A 32 -3.89 -11.80 5.20
CA PHE A 32 -3.92 -12.24 6.59
C PHE A 32 -2.59 -12.02 7.31
N LYS A 33 -2.66 -11.99 8.64
CA LYS A 33 -1.53 -12.11 9.57
C LYS A 33 -1.45 -13.53 10.12
N LEU A 34 -0.30 -14.18 10.05
CA LEU A 34 -0.03 -15.38 10.84
C LEU A 34 1.06 -15.08 11.87
N GLN A 35 0.77 -15.33 13.15
CA GLN A 35 1.68 -15.05 14.26
C GLN A 35 1.62 -16.15 15.32
N LYS A 36 2.78 -16.69 15.70
CA LYS A 36 2.90 -17.63 16.83
C LYS A 36 4.32 -17.59 17.40
N GLY A 37 4.43 -17.33 18.70
CA GLY A 37 5.74 -17.04 19.31
C GLY A 37 6.41 -15.83 18.66
N ASP A 38 7.67 -15.98 18.26
CA ASP A 38 8.44 -14.92 17.60
C ASP A 38 8.20 -14.85 16.09
N GLN A 39 7.44 -15.76 15.49
CA GLN A 39 7.12 -15.73 14.07
C GLN A 39 5.97 -14.75 13.80
N LEU A 40 6.12 -13.89 12.80
CA LEU A 40 5.10 -12.94 12.34
C LEU A 40 5.24 -12.75 10.83
N ILE A 41 4.20 -13.13 10.09
CA ILE A 41 4.09 -12.84 8.66
C ILE A 41 2.79 -12.10 8.34
N TYR A 42 2.86 -11.26 7.30
CA TYR A 42 1.70 -10.74 6.59
C TYR A 42 1.71 -11.29 5.17
N ALA A 43 0.59 -11.84 4.72
CA ALA A 43 0.49 -12.56 3.46
C ALA A 43 -0.70 -12.07 2.65
N HIS A 44 -0.54 -11.96 1.33
CA HIS A 44 -1.57 -11.48 0.42
C HIS A 44 -1.63 -12.27 -0.89
N ASN A 45 -2.84 -12.48 -1.39
CA ASN A 45 -3.14 -12.91 -2.75
C ASN A 45 -3.91 -11.81 -3.46
N LEU A 46 -3.41 -11.37 -4.62
CA LEU A 46 -4.19 -10.54 -5.55
C LEU A 46 -4.93 -11.46 -6.53
N ASN A 47 -6.26 -11.32 -6.62
CA ASN A 47 -7.06 -12.00 -7.61
C ASN A 47 -8.13 -11.06 -8.19
N GLN A 48 -7.90 -10.59 -9.42
CA GLN A 48 -8.78 -9.68 -10.15
C GLN A 48 -9.54 -10.36 -11.29
N GLY A 49 -9.97 -11.61 -11.09
CA GLY A 49 -10.84 -12.29 -12.04
C GLY A 49 -10.16 -12.63 -13.36
N ASP A 50 -8.88 -13.05 -13.28
CA ASP A 50 -8.07 -13.52 -14.40
C ASP A 50 -7.74 -12.47 -15.48
N ILE A 51 -7.86 -11.18 -15.16
CA ILE A 51 -7.47 -10.11 -16.09
C ILE A 51 -5.95 -10.01 -16.29
N GLY A 52 -5.16 -10.72 -15.49
CA GLY A 52 -3.71 -10.82 -15.66
C GLY A 52 -2.96 -9.57 -15.20
N VAL A 53 -3.30 -9.08 -14.00
CA VAL A 53 -2.71 -7.87 -13.41
C VAL A 53 -1.17 -7.95 -13.39
N PRO A 54 -0.46 -7.06 -14.11
CA PRO A 54 0.99 -7.00 -14.07
C PRO A 54 1.45 -6.23 -12.84
N GLY A 55 2.62 -6.56 -12.31
CA GLY A 55 3.13 -5.86 -11.13
C GLY A 55 4.60 -5.51 -11.21
N MET A 56 4.95 -4.41 -10.55
CA MET A 56 6.31 -3.93 -10.37
C MET A 56 6.60 -3.82 -8.88
N VAL A 57 7.73 -4.38 -8.45
CA VAL A 57 8.26 -4.17 -7.10
C VAL A 57 9.06 -2.88 -7.08
N PHE A 58 8.75 -1.99 -6.14
CA PHE A 58 9.49 -0.75 -5.90
C PHE A 58 10.26 -0.83 -4.59
N ILE A 59 11.48 -0.28 -4.59
CA ILE A 59 12.23 0.08 -3.39
C ILE A 59 12.25 1.60 -3.31
N ASN A 60 11.44 2.14 -2.40
CA ASN A 60 11.25 3.58 -2.18
C ASN A 60 12.15 4.08 -1.05
N ASN A 61 12.72 5.28 -1.21
CA ASN A 61 13.65 5.85 -0.24
C ASN A 61 12.95 6.74 0.80
N ARG A 62 13.53 6.81 2.01
CA ARG A 62 13.22 7.90 2.97
C ARG A 62 13.89 9.21 2.56
N GLY A 63 13.42 10.32 3.10
CA GLY A 63 13.96 11.66 2.82
C GLY A 63 13.64 12.16 1.41
N VAL A 64 12.56 11.69 0.80
CA VAL A 64 12.11 12.13 -0.53
C VAL A 64 10.90 13.03 -0.37
N PHE A 65 10.95 14.23 -0.94
CA PHE A 65 9.82 15.13 -1.04
C PHE A 65 8.84 14.61 -2.09
N LYS A 66 7.57 14.52 -1.72
CA LYS A 66 6.47 14.06 -2.56
C LYS A 66 5.32 15.04 -2.51
N THR A 67 4.53 15.04 -3.58
CA THR A 67 3.30 15.83 -3.68
C THR A 67 2.15 14.88 -3.94
N GLY A 68 1.03 15.09 -3.25
CA GLY A 68 -0.13 14.21 -3.33
C GLY A 68 -0.74 14.18 -4.72
N ARG A 69 -1.41 13.09 -5.06
CA ARG A 69 -2.15 12.95 -6.32
C ARG A 69 -3.57 12.48 -6.06
N THR A 70 -4.49 12.95 -6.87
CA THR A 70 -5.82 12.37 -7.03
C THR A 70 -5.89 11.67 -8.38
N TRP A 71 -6.77 10.68 -8.52
CA TRP A 71 -6.96 9.97 -9.79
C TRP A 71 -7.36 10.95 -10.91
N SER A 72 -8.32 11.82 -10.61
CA SER A 72 -8.83 12.82 -11.57
C SER A 72 -7.77 13.82 -12.03
N GLU A 73 -6.78 14.17 -11.18
CA GLU A 73 -5.64 15.00 -11.60
C GLU A 73 -4.82 14.33 -12.70
N LEU A 74 -4.70 13.00 -12.64
CA LEU A 74 -3.92 12.19 -13.58
C LEU A 74 -4.71 11.89 -14.86
N THR A 75 -6.01 11.66 -14.76
CA THR A 75 -6.86 11.14 -15.84
C THR A 75 -7.71 12.17 -16.58
N THR A 76 -8.00 13.36 -16.01
CA THR A 76 -8.82 14.37 -16.70
C THR A 76 -7.99 15.42 -17.42
N LYS A 77 -8.45 15.91 -18.57
CA LYS A 77 -7.71 16.87 -19.41
C LYS A 77 -7.31 18.15 -18.66
N ASP A 78 -8.20 18.67 -17.84
CA ASP A 78 -8.06 19.87 -17.02
C ASP A 78 -7.32 19.65 -15.69
N ARG A 79 -6.94 18.41 -15.36
CA ARG A 79 -6.29 18.03 -14.08
C ARG A 79 -7.17 18.40 -12.88
N SER A 80 -8.41 17.96 -12.90
CA SER A 80 -9.42 18.32 -11.92
C SER A 80 -9.07 17.81 -10.51
N ASN A 81 -9.44 18.58 -9.49
CA ASN A 81 -9.25 18.27 -8.07
C ASN A 81 -7.80 17.86 -7.69
N PRO A 82 -6.77 18.65 -8.03
CA PRO A 82 -5.40 18.30 -7.69
C PRO A 82 -5.21 18.29 -6.17
N SER A 83 -4.35 17.39 -5.68
CA SER A 83 -4.01 17.40 -4.25
C SER A 83 -3.19 18.64 -3.89
N SER A 84 -3.47 19.19 -2.71
CA SER A 84 -2.64 20.22 -2.06
C SER A 84 -1.64 19.61 -1.06
N HIS A 85 -1.71 18.29 -0.82
CA HIS A 85 -0.87 17.64 0.18
C HIS A 85 0.56 17.47 -0.31
N SER A 86 1.52 17.58 0.60
CA SER A 86 2.93 17.29 0.32
C SER A 86 3.64 16.83 1.57
N TRP A 87 4.66 16.00 1.41
CA TRP A 87 5.38 15.42 2.54
C TRP A 87 6.82 15.10 2.17
N ILE A 88 7.67 14.92 3.19
CA ILE A 88 8.98 14.28 3.06
C ILE A 88 8.85 12.89 3.70
N SER A 89 9.17 11.83 2.94
CA SER A 89 9.06 10.45 3.43
C SER A 89 9.93 10.23 4.67
N ARG A 90 9.33 9.77 5.77
CA ARG A 90 10.02 9.41 7.00
C ARG A 90 10.69 8.04 6.86
N TYR A 91 10.00 7.10 6.22
CA TYR A 91 10.43 5.71 6.04
C TYR A 91 10.62 5.36 4.56
N GLY A 92 11.60 4.51 4.28
CA GLY A 92 11.67 3.78 3.02
C GLY A 92 10.71 2.58 3.02
N SER A 93 10.36 2.07 1.84
CA SER A 93 9.40 0.97 1.72
C SER A 93 9.66 0.06 0.53
N VAL A 94 9.18 -1.19 0.64
CA VAL A 94 9.05 -2.12 -0.48
C VAL A 94 7.57 -2.22 -0.83
N THR A 95 7.20 -1.87 -2.05
CA THR A 95 5.80 -1.87 -2.51
C THR A 95 5.61 -2.65 -3.79
N PHE A 96 4.38 -3.12 -4.01
CA PHE A 96 3.94 -3.82 -5.19
C PHE A 96 2.88 -2.98 -5.88
N ASN A 97 3.15 -2.60 -7.13
CA ASN A 97 2.37 -1.56 -7.81
C ASN A 97 1.98 -2.03 -9.22
N ALA A 98 0.70 -1.93 -9.55
CA ALA A 98 0.18 -2.10 -10.91
C ALA A 98 0.18 -0.78 -11.71
N PHE A 99 -0.05 0.36 -11.06
CA PHE A 99 -0.25 1.66 -11.75
C PHE A 99 0.96 2.60 -11.74
N GLY A 100 2.08 2.15 -11.16
CA GLY A 100 3.36 2.84 -11.19
C GLY A 100 3.82 3.44 -9.87
N ARG A 101 4.85 4.28 -9.92
CA ARG A 101 5.52 4.84 -8.73
C ARG A 101 4.52 5.56 -7.83
N ASP A 102 4.66 5.43 -6.51
CA ASP A 102 3.81 6.07 -5.50
C ASP A 102 2.30 5.76 -5.57
N LEU A 103 1.92 4.72 -6.35
CA LEU A 103 0.56 4.17 -6.48
C LEU A 103 0.57 2.65 -6.22
N PRO A 104 0.85 2.20 -4.97
CA PRO A 104 0.89 0.78 -4.63
C PRO A 104 -0.49 0.15 -4.46
N ASP A 105 -0.56 -1.15 -4.74
CA ASP A 105 -1.65 -2.05 -4.32
C ASP A 105 -1.40 -2.58 -2.89
N GLY A 106 -0.13 -2.61 -2.47
CA GLY A 106 0.28 -2.97 -1.11
C GLY A 106 1.80 -2.93 -0.91
N GLY A 107 2.22 -3.10 0.35
CA GLY A 107 3.65 -3.09 0.70
C GLY A 107 3.92 -3.04 2.19
N MET A 108 5.20 -2.93 2.54
CA MET A 108 5.67 -2.74 3.92
C MET A 108 6.83 -1.74 3.96
N ASN A 109 6.85 -0.88 4.97
CA ASN A 109 7.95 0.05 5.20
C ASN A 109 9.05 -0.53 6.09
N GLU A 110 10.19 0.17 6.17
CA GLU A 110 11.34 -0.27 6.97
C GLU A 110 11.09 -0.28 8.49
N ALA A 111 9.99 0.33 8.96
CA ALA A 111 9.53 0.24 10.34
C ALA A 111 8.61 -0.97 10.60
N GLY A 112 8.24 -1.72 9.55
CA GLY A 112 7.37 -2.90 9.62
C GLY A 112 5.88 -2.59 9.56
N LEU A 113 5.47 -1.38 9.17
CA LEU A 113 4.07 -1.09 8.86
C LEU A 113 3.75 -1.68 7.47
N TYR A 114 2.79 -2.58 7.44
CA TYR A 114 2.26 -3.28 6.28
C TYR A 114 0.86 -2.76 5.94
N ILE A 115 0.55 -2.57 4.67
CA ILE A 115 -0.81 -2.27 4.19
C ILE A 115 -1.09 -2.99 2.86
N TRP A 116 -2.33 -3.46 2.67
CA TRP A 116 -2.82 -3.97 1.38
C TRP A 116 -4.31 -3.68 1.16
N GLU A 117 -4.70 -3.49 -0.11
CA GLU A 117 -6.09 -3.31 -0.55
C GLU A 117 -6.87 -4.62 -0.73
N MET A 118 -8.20 -4.54 -0.56
CA MET A 118 -9.16 -5.52 -1.06
C MET A 118 -10.36 -4.80 -1.68
N ASN A 119 -10.89 -5.31 -2.81
CA ASN A 119 -12.16 -4.83 -3.38
C ASN A 119 -13.33 -4.92 -2.37
N GLU A 120 -14.09 -3.85 -2.23
CA GLU A 120 -15.30 -3.69 -1.40
C GLU A 120 -16.23 -2.66 -2.06
N ASP A 121 -17.45 -2.42 -1.58
CA ASP A 121 -18.28 -1.29 -2.02
C ASP A 121 -18.08 -0.06 -1.12
N ALA A 122 -16.83 0.45 -1.12
CA ALA A 122 -16.41 1.48 -0.17
C ALA A 122 -17.06 2.84 -0.45
N ASP A 123 -17.60 3.45 0.61
CA ASP A 123 -18.22 4.78 0.60
C ASP A 123 -17.36 5.75 1.40
N TYR A 124 -16.34 6.31 0.72
CA TYR A 124 -15.36 7.21 1.32
C TYR A 124 -16.01 8.52 1.83
N PRO A 125 -15.70 8.97 3.06
CA PRO A 125 -16.17 10.25 3.58
C PRO A 125 -15.69 11.43 2.72
N GLU A 126 -16.63 12.29 2.30
CA GLU A 126 -16.29 13.58 1.69
C GLU A 126 -16.01 14.63 2.75
N ASN A 127 -14.88 15.34 2.65
CA ASN A 127 -14.54 16.43 3.55
C ASN A 127 -13.61 17.44 2.87
N THR A 128 -14.21 18.47 2.27
CA THR A 128 -13.51 19.53 1.52
C THR A 128 -12.54 20.37 2.37
N GLY A 129 -12.53 20.21 3.69
CA GLY A 129 -11.55 20.83 4.59
C GLY A 129 -10.24 20.04 4.73
N LEU A 130 -10.18 18.79 4.23
CA LEU A 130 -9.00 17.93 4.32
C LEU A 130 -8.23 17.91 2.99
N PRO A 131 -6.91 17.63 3.02
CA PRO A 131 -6.18 17.29 1.81
C PRO A 131 -6.78 16.03 1.20
N LYS A 132 -6.87 16.00 -0.13
CA LYS A 132 -7.39 14.86 -0.88
C LYS A 132 -6.26 14.03 -1.46
N LEU A 133 -6.35 12.70 -1.34
CA LEU A 133 -5.46 11.75 -1.99
C LEU A 133 -6.28 10.67 -2.70
N ASP A 134 -5.77 10.17 -3.82
CA ASP A 134 -6.17 8.86 -4.35
C ASP A 134 -5.79 7.76 -3.35
N GLN A 135 -6.60 6.70 -3.27
CA GLN A 135 -6.45 5.59 -2.35
C GLN A 135 -5.07 4.92 -2.41
N MET A 136 -4.47 4.77 -3.60
CA MET A 136 -3.13 4.21 -3.74
C MET A 136 -2.09 5.20 -3.22
N ASN A 137 -2.23 6.49 -3.56
CA ASN A 137 -1.31 7.50 -3.07
C ASN A 137 -1.43 7.72 -1.54
N TRP A 138 -2.62 7.53 -0.98
CA TRP A 138 -2.87 7.50 0.45
C TRP A 138 -2.18 6.31 1.13
N MET A 139 -2.19 5.12 0.52
CA MET A 139 -1.41 3.97 1.01
C MET A 139 0.11 4.27 1.00
N GLN A 140 0.62 4.89 -0.06
CA GLN A 140 2.03 5.30 -0.11
C GLN A 140 2.35 6.34 0.98
N TYR A 141 1.49 7.34 1.17
CA TYR A 141 1.63 8.33 2.24
C TYR A 141 1.69 7.65 3.61
N MET A 142 0.83 6.66 3.85
CA MET A 142 0.81 5.91 5.10
C MET A 142 2.13 5.15 5.34
N LEU A 143 2.62 4.44 4.32
CA LEU A 143 3.91 3.75 4.36
C LEU A 143 5.09 4.71 4.53
N ASP A 144 4.99 5.92 3.97
CA ASP A 144 6.04 6.93 4.07
C ASP A 144 6.10 7.60 5.44
N GLN A 145 4.99 7.71 6.19
CA GLN A 145 4.91 8.53 7.41
C GLN A 145 4.82 7.74 8.73
N TYR A 146 4.16 6.58 8.73
CA TYR A 146 3.71 5.94 9.95
C TYR A 146 4.41 4.59 10.19
N SER A 147 4.37 4.14 11.44
CA SER A 147 5.02 2.89 11.89
C SER A 147 4.09 1.96 12.67
N THR A 148 2.91 2.44 13.07
CA THR A 148 1.97 1.73 13.94
C THR A 148 0.56 1.70 13.34
N THR A 149 -0.26 0.73 13.76
CA THR A 149 -1.66 0.66 13.33
C THR A 149 -2.50 1.84 13.88
N GLU A 150 -2.14 2.39 15.03
CA GLU A 150 -2.80 3.54 15.64
C GLU A 150 -2.62 4.80 14.80
N GLU A 151 -1.40 5.05 14.32
CA GLU A 151 -1.11 6.13 13.39
C GLU A 151 -1.88 5.96 12.06
N ALA A 152 -1.98 4.72 11.56
CA ALA A 152 -2.75 4.42 10.35
C ALA A 152 -4.26 4.71 10.51
N ILE A 153 -4.83 4.41 11.69
CA ILE A 153 -6.24 4.74 12.00
C ILE A 153 -6.45 6.25 12.03
N LEU A 154 -5.52 7.01 12.62
CA LEU A 154 -5.59 8.48 12.64
C LEU A 154 -5.55 9.04 11.21
N CYS A 155 -4.63 8.53 10.37
CA CYS A 155 -4.50 8.94 8.97
C CYS A 155 -5.80 8.82 8.18
N ALA A 156 -6.61 7.77 8.43
CA ALA A 156 -7.89 7.56 7.75
C ALA A 156 -8.92 8.68 8.03
N SER A 157 -8.69 9.51 9.06
CA SER A 157 -9.56 10.65 9.41
C SER A 157 -8.95 12.02 9.06
N GLU A 158 -7.69 12.08 8.65
CA GLU A 158 -6.94 13.32 8.35
C GLU A 158 -6.83 13.61 6.85
N ILE A 159 -7.14 12.63 6.01
CA ILE A 159 -7.09 12.72 4.55
C ILE A 159 -8.47 12.37 3.98
N GLU A 160 -8.95 13.17 3.03
CA GLU A 160 -10.06 12.76 2.17
C GLU A 160 -9.54 11.73 1.16
N VAL A 161 -9.86 10.46 1.38
CA VAL A 161 -9.52 9.37 0.47
C VAL A 161 -10.50 9.36 -0.71
N SER A 162 -9.99 9.19 -1.92
CA SER A 162 -10.78 9.03 -3.13
C SER A 162 -10.30 7.85 -3.95
N GLY A 163 -11.17 7.28 -4.77
CA GLY A 163 -10.85 6.12 -5.57
C GLY A 163 -12.11 5.31 -5.85
N TRP A 164 -11.92 4.03 -6.09
CA TRP A 164 -13.00 3.06 -6.23
C TRP A 164 -13.14 2.21 -4.96
N GLY A 165 -14.05 1.26 -4.97
CA GLY A 165 -14.40 0.53 -3.76
C GLY A 165 -13.29 -0.37 -3.24
N TRP A 166 -12.48 0.14 -2.29
CA TRP A 166 -11.46 -0.60 -1.55
C TRP A 166 -11.59 -0.40 -0.03
N HIS A 167 -11.25 -1.44 0.71
CA HIS A 167 -10.94 -1.35 2.14
C HIS A 167 -9.56 -1.97 2.41
N PHE A 168 -8.99 -1.72 3.58
CA PHE A 168 -7.56 -1.90 3.79
C PHE A 168 -7.28 -2.74 5.02
N PHE A 169 -6.30 -3.63 4.90
CA PHE A 169 -5.72 -4.34 6.03
C PHE A 169 -4.38 -3.71 6.33
N VAL A 170 -4.16 -3.35 7.59
CA VAL A 170 -2.90 -2.79 8.07
C VAL A 170 -2.37 -3.66 9.20
N GLY A 171 -1.07 -3.86 9.23
CA GLY A 171 -0.37 -4.51 10.32
C GLY A 171 0.92 -3.79 10.68
N ASP A 172 1.41 -3.91 11.91
CA ASP A 172 2.67 -3.30 12.35
C ASP A 172 3.73 -4.33 12.78
N ALA A 173 4.93 -3.84 13.10
CA ALA A 173 6.03 -4.68 13.55
C ALA A 173 5.74 -5.43 14.87
N GLN A 174 4.78 -4.98 15.67
CA GLN A 174 4.40 -5.63 16.92
C GLN A 174 3.39 -6.76 16.68
N GLY A 175 2.81 -6.84 15.48
CA GLY A 175 1.77 -7.80 15.14
C GLY A 175 0.37 -7.28 15.44
N ASN A 176 0.21 -5.98 15.74
CA ASN A 176 -1.12 -5.38 15.78
C ASN A 176 -1.69 -5.38 14.36
N THR A 177 -3.01 -5.49 14.26
CA THR A 177 -3.72 -5.52 12.98
C THR A 177 -4.98 -4.70 13.05
N VAL A 178 -5.30 -4.06 11.93
CA VAL A 178 -6.52 -3.29 11.75
C VAL A 178 -7.08 -3.46 10.34
N ALA A 179 -8.39 -3.65 10.24
CA ALA A 179 -9.15 -3.45 9.03
C ALA A 179 -9.77 -2.04 9.05
N ILE A 180 -9.49 -1.25 8.01
CA ILE A 180 -10.03 0.09 7.79
C ILE A 180 -10.98 0.03 6.60
N ALA A 181 -12.27 0.18 6.86
CA ALA A 181 -13.33 0.19 5.85
C ALA A 181 -14.06 1.53 5.84
N PHE A 182 -14.76 1.82 4.75
CA PHE A 182 -15.49 3.07 4.57
C PHE A 182 -16.94 2.75 4.24
N ILE A 183 -17.84 2.94 5.22
CA ILE A 183 -19.22 2.45 5.15
C ILE A 183 -20.16 3.57 5.54
N ASN A 184 -21.08 3.93 4.64
CA ASN A 184 -22.03 5.05 4.81
C ASN A 184 -21.30 6.39 5.11
N GLY A 185 -20.28 6.71 4.33
CA GLY A 185 -19.48 7.94 4.44
C GLY A 185 -18.68 8.05 5.74
N LYS A 186 -18.32 6.92 6.36
CA LYS A 186 -17.62 6.89 7.66
C LYS A 186 -16.49 5.87 7.66
N VAL A 187 -15.41 6.23 8.34
CA VAL A 187 -14.34 5.29 8.69
C VAL A 187 -14.87 4.29 9.72
N VAL A 188 -14.79 3.01 9.39
CA VAL A 188 -15.15 1.88 10.26
C VAL A 188 -13.92 1.02 10.47
N VAL A 189 -13.58 0.78 11.73
CA VAL A 189 -12.33 0.15 12.14
C VAL A 189 -12.60 -1.13 12.92
N TYR A 190 -11.91 -2.22 12.56
CA TYR A 190 -11.79 -3.43 13.37
C TYR A 190 -10.33 -3.66 13.69
N ASN A 191 -9.96 -3.66 14.96
CA ASN A 191 -8.59 -3.85 15.43
C ASN A 191 -8.44 -5.17 16.21
N ASN A 192 -7.22 -5.58 16.53
CA ASN A 192 -6.86 -6.66 17.47
C ASN A 192 -8.02 -7.34 18.23
N GLU A 193 -8.65 -6.65 19.18
CA GLU A 193 -9.71 -7.20 20.05
C GLU A 193 -11.02 -7.49 19.30
N THR A 194 -11.32 -6.67 18.30
CA THR A 194 -12.50 -6.77 17.43
C THR A 194 -12.19 -7.49 16.12
N MET A 195 -10.97 -8.03 15.97
CA MET A 195 -10.46 -8.71 14.79
C MET A 195 -9.91 -10.11 15.12
N PRO A 196 -10.74 -11.04 15.65
CA PRO A 196 -10.27 -12.33 16.19
C PRO A 196 -9.61 -13.23 15.16
N VAL A 197 -10.00 -13.13 13.89
CA VAL A 197 -9.27 -13.74 12.77
C VAL A 197 -8.65 -12.59 11.99
N PRO A 198 -7.33 -12.37 12.08
CA PRO A 198 -6.68 -11.23 11.45
C PRO A 198 -6.47 -11.48 9.96
N GLY A 199 -7.57 -11.50 9.21
CA GLY A 199 -7.58 -11.56 7.75
C GLY A 199 -8.73 -10.74 7.16
N LEU A 200 -8.50 -10.18 5.97
CA LEU A 200 -9.45 -9.35 5.23
C LEU A 200 -9.55 -9.83 3.78
N PHE A 201 -10.75 -9.74 3.23
CA PHE A 201 -11.13 -10.30 1.93
C PHE A 201 -12.02 -9.30 1.19
N ASN A 202 -12.71 -9.71 0.12
CA ASN A 202 -13.60 -8.82 -0.65
C ASN A 202 -15.01 -8.68 -0.06
N THR A 203 -15.12 -8.71 1.26
CA THR A 203 -16.40 -8.66 1.98
C THR A 203 -16.17 -7.91 3.29
N PRO A 204 -17.12 -7.04 3.72
CA PRO A 204 -16.99 -6.32 4.98
C PRO A 204 -16.65 -7.24 6.14
N TYR A 205 -15.64 -6.87 6.94
CA TYR A 205 -15.11 -7.72 8.01
C TYR A 205 -16.19 -8.23 8.98
N LYS A 206 -17.18 -7.38 9.31
CA LYS A 206 -18.32 -7.78 10.13
C LYS A 206 -19.11 -8.94 9.53
N ARG A 207 -19.31 -8.93 8.22
CA ARG A 207 -20.04 -10.00 7.53
C ARG A 207 -19.27 -11.30 7.57
N GLU A 208 -17.96 -11.26 7.41
CA GLU A 208 -17.09 -12.42 7.55
C GLU A 208 -17.20 -13.06 8.94
N MET A 209 -17.16 -12.24 10.00
CA MET A 209 -17.38 -12.72 11.38
C MET A 209 -18.75 -13.36 11.59
N GLU A 210 -19.81 -12.84 10.97
CA GLU A 210 -21.15 -13.46 11.06
C GLU A 210 -21.21 -14.80 10.33
N LEU A 211 -20.49 -14.95 9.21
CA LEU A 211 -20.44 -16.20 8.46
C LEU A 211 -19.69 -17.30 9.24
N LEU A 212 -18.63 -16.94 9.97
CA LEU A 212 -17.85 -17.88 10.77
C LEU A 212 -18.71 -18.69 11.77
N LYS A 213 -19.72 -18.05 12.36
CA LYS A 213 -20.60 -18.66 13.39
C LYS A 213 -21.41 -19.87 12.92
N TYR A 214 -21.52 -20.08 11.61
CA TYR A 214 -22.25 -21.23 11.04
C TYR A 214 -21.41 -22.50 10.91
N TYR A 215 -20.10 -22.43 11.15
CA TYR A 215 -19.17 -23.55 11.02
C TYR A 215 -18.83 -24.21 12.35
N LYS A 216 -18.52 -25.51 12.30
CA LYS A 216 -18.04 -26.28 13.47
C LYS A 216 -16.75 -25.68 14.03
N GLY A 217 -16.58 -25.76 15.35
CA GLY A 217 -15.52 -25.06 16.08
C GLY A 217 -15.90 -23.63 16.50
N TYR A 218 -16.83 -22.98 15.78
CA TYR A 218 -17.23 -21.58 16.00
C TYR A 218 -18.72 -21.40 16.35
N GLY A 219 -19.39 -22.49 16.76
CA GLY A 219 -20.78 -22.49 17.24
C GLY A 219 -21.82 -23.05 16.25
N GLY A 220 -21.42 -23.36 15.02
CA GLY A 220 -22.32 -23.87 13.99
C GLY A 220 -22.18 -25.36 13.70
N GLN A 221 -22.77 -25.79 12.58
CA GLN A 221 -22.88 -27.21 12.19
C GLN A 221 -22.25 -27.54 10.83
N TYR A 222 -21.93 -26.53 10.02
CA TYR A 222 -21.27 -26.77 8.73
C TYR A 222 -19.82 -27.21 8.92
N GLU A 223 -19.40 -28.19 8.13
CA GLU A 223 -18.02 -28.66 8.11
C GLU A 223 -17.11 -27.63 7.45
N ILE A 224 -15.85 -27.60 7.88
CA ILE A 224 -14.81 -26.80 7.22
C ILE A 224 -14.04 -27.73 6.29
N ASP A 225 -14.42 -27.71 5.01
CA ASP A 225 -13.65 -28.36 3.94
C ASP A 225 -12.72 -27.33 3.29
N LEU A 226 -11.41 -27.52 3.44
CA LEU A 226 -10.41 -26.61 2.86
C LEU A 226 -10.37 -26.68 1.33
N GLU A 227 -10.84 -27.78 0.73
CA GLU A 227 -10.89 -27.94 -0.73
C GLU A 227 -12.19 -27.42 -1.36
N ASP A 228 -13.23 -27.15 -0.56
CA ASP A 228 -14.50 -26.64 -1.06
C ASP A 228 -14.43 -25.12 -1.30
N PRO A 229 -14.57 -24.62 -2.55
CA PRO A 229 -14.55 -23.18 -2.84
C PRO A 229 -15.76 -22.42 -2.25
N GLN A 230 -16.83 -23.12 -1.82
CA GLN A 230 -17.98 -22.50 -1.17
C GLN A 230 -17.74 -22.17 0.31
N VAL A 231 -16.75 -22.81 0.94
CA VAL A 231 -16.35 -22.46 2.31
C VAL A 231 -15.66 -21.09 2.25
N PRO A 232 -16.15 -20.07 2.98
CA PRO A 232 -15.60 -18.73 2.93
C PRO A 232 -14.11 -18.73 3.27
N ARG A 233 -13.33 -17.95 2.53
CA ARG A 233 -11.88 -17.81 2.73
C ARG A 233 -11.53 -17.45 4.17
N TYR A 234 -12.31 -16.57 4.79
CA TYR A 234 -12.18 -16.21 6.20
C TYR A 234 -12.29 -17.42 7.15
N VAL A 235 -13.20 -18.35 6.89
CA VAL A 235 -13.38 -19.58 7.68
C VAL A 235 -12.19 -20.52 7.50
N LYS A 236 -11.73 -20.69 6.25
CA LYS A 236 -10.52 -21.49 5.97
C LYS A 236 -9.31 -20.90 6.67
N THR A 237 -9.14 -19.57 6.61
CA THR A 237 -8.07 -18.84 7.30
C THR A 237 -8.11 -19.08 8.81
N ALA A 238 -9.28 -18.99 9.44
CA ALA A 238 -9.43 -19.25 10.88
C ALA A 238 -8.97 -20.67 11.26
N ALA A 239 -9.43 -21.68 10.52
CA ALA A 239 -9.06 -23.07 10.75
C ALA A 239 -7.56 -23.34 10.52
N LEU A 240 -6.99 -22.76 9.47
CA LEU A 240 -5.56 -22.90 9.17
C LEU A 240 -4.68 -22.23 10.24
N MET A 241 -5.05 -21.04 10.72
CA MET A 241 -4.33 -20.38 11.81
C MET A 241 -4.33 -21.22 13.10
N GLU A 242 -5.46 -21.84 13.42
CA GLU A 242 -5.57 -22.73 14.59
C GLU A 242 -4.71 -23.99 14.42
N ALA A 243 -4.67 -24.55 13.21
CA ALA A 243 -3.92 -25.75 12.88
C ALA A 243 -2.39 -25.53 12.76
N TYR A 244 -1.93 -24.28 12.69
CA TYR A 244 -0.51 -23.98 12.46
C TYR A 244 0.41 -24.52 13.58
N ASP A 245 1.42 -25.31 13.21
CA ASP A 245 2.49 -25.76 14.10
C ASP A 245 3.75 -24.89 13.90
N PRO A 246 4.24 -24.18 14.94
CA PRO A 246 5.46 -23.37 14.87
C PRO A 246 6.73 -24.11 14.48
N SER A 247 6.74 -25.44 14.55
CA SER A 247 7.85 -26.26 14.04
C SER A 247 7.99 -26.20 12.51
N GLN A 248 6.92 -25.81 11.80
CA GLN A 248 6.93 -25.61 10.35
C GLN A 248 7.53 -24.24 10.01
N ASN A 249 8.19 -24.15 8.85
CA ASN A 249 8.61 -22.87 8.31
C ASN A 249 7.36 -21.99 8.06
N VAL A 250 7.34 -20.80 8.67
CA VAL A 250 6.18 -19.89 8.63
C VAL A 250 5.89 -19.37 7.23
N VAL A 251 6.91 -19.16 6.39
CA VAL A 251 6.76 -18.69 5.01
C VAL A 251 6.16 -19.79 4.13
N ASP A 252 6.67 -21.01 4.23
CA ASP A 252 6.11 -22.17 3.51
C ASP A 252 4.66 -22.41 3.91
N TYR A 253 4.36 -22.35 5.21
CA TYR A 253 2.99 -22.47 5.71
C TYR A 253 2.11 -21.30 5.26
N GLY A 254 2.64 -20.07 5.21
CA GLY A 254 1.95 -18.92 4.67
C GLY A 254 1.56 -19.09 3.20
N PHE A 255 2.47 -19.61 2.36
CA PHE A 255 2.12 -19.92 0.96
C PHE A 255 1.12 -21.05 0.85
N HIS A 256 1.18 -22.05 1.74
CA HIS A 256 0.16 -23.09 1.83
C HIS A 256 -1.22 -22.52 2.20
N MET A 257 -1.28 -21.60 3.16
CA MET A 257 -2.52 -20.91 3.51
C MET A 257 -3.07 -20.10 2.32
N LEU A 258 -2.22 -19.34 1.63
CA LEU A 258 -2.58 -18.60 0.42
C LEU A 258 -3.13 -19.53 -0.67
N GLU A 259 -2.56 -20.72 -0.85
CA GLU A 259 -3.08 -21.73 -1.76
C GLU A 259 -4.48 -22.19 -1.34
N LYS A 260 -4.69 -22.55 -0.07
CA LYS A 260 -5.96 -23.08 0.43
C LYS A 260 -7.12 -22.07 0.47
N ILE A 261 -6.82 -20.79 0.52
CA ILE A 261 -7.82 -19.72 0.43
C ILE A 261 -8.05 -19.22 -1.00
N THR A 262 -7.48 -19.90 -1.99
CA THR A 262 -7.82 -19.69 -3.40
C THR A 262 -9.25 -20.17 -3.67
N VAL A 263 -10.00 -19.45 -4.51
CA VAL A 263 -11.40 -19.80 -4.84
C VAL A 263 -11.46 -20.60 -6.14
N ASN A 264 -11.40 -19.92 -7.29
CA ASN A 264 -11.51 -20.57 -8.61
C ASN A 264 -10.23 -20.44 -9.43
N ASP A 265 -9.57 -19.29 -9.37
CA ASP A 265 -8.43 -18.96 -10.22
C ASP A 265 -7.16 -18.81 -9.40
N VAL A 266 -6.04 -19.24 -9.98
CA VAL A 266 -4.71 -19.02 -9.41
C VAL A 266 -4.50 -17.50 -9.25
N PRO A 267 -4.17 -17.01 -8.05
CA PRO A 267 -3.93 -15.58 -7.80
C PRO A 267 -2.88 -15.02 -8.76
N GLU A 268 -3.08 -13.80 -9.28
CA GLU A 268 -2.08 -13.17 -10.13
C GLU A 268 -0.77 -12.98 -9.35
N TRP A 269 -0.87 -12.55 -8.09
CA TRP A 269 0.27 -12.40 -7.18
C TRP A 269 0.01 -13.13 -5.87
N SER A 270 1.06 -13.71 -5.30
CA SER A 270 1.11 -14.15 -3.91
C SER A 270 2.34 -13.54 -3.24
N VAL A 271 2.17 -12.81 -2.15
CA VAL A 271 3.23 -12.06 -1.48
C VAL A 271 3.20 -12.32 0.03
N ILE A 272 4.36 -12.49 0.63
CA ILE A 272 4.55 -12.65 2.08
C ILE A 272 5.67 -11.71 2.54
N PHE A 273 5.38 -10.93 3.57
CA PHE A 273 6.38 -10.24 4.36
C PHE A 273 6.64 -11.03 5.64
N ASP A 274 7.84 -11.58 5.81
CA ASP A 274 8.32 -12.06 7.10
C ASP A 274 8.89 -10.87 7.88
N VAL A 275 8.09 -10.39 8.83
CA VAL A 275 8.34 -9.13 9.54
C VAL A 275 9.58 -9.23 10.43
N ARG A 276 9.86 -10.43 10.97
CA ARG A 276 10.91 -10.63 11.98
C ARG A 276 12.26 -10.84 11.29
N SER A 277 12.25 -11.57 10.19
CA SER A 277 13.41 -11.70 9.31
C SER A 277 13.62 -10.44 8.45
N ALA A 278 12.58 -9.62 8.29
CA ALA A 278 12.51 -8.50 7.35
C ALA A 278 12.79 -8.94 5.91
N ASP A 279 12.21 -10.07 5.54
CA ASP A 279 12.33 -10.67 4.21
C ASP A 279 10.99 -10.60 3.48
N VAL A 280 11.05 -10.37 2.18
CA VAL A 280 9.89 -10.33 1.29
C VAL A 280 9.97 -11.52 0.35
N HIS A 281 8.89 -12.29 0.27
CA HIS A 281 8.75 -13.43 -0.63
C HIS A 281 7.57 -13.21 -1.55
N PHE A 282 7.73 -13.44 -2.85
CA PHE A 282 6.63 -13.29 -3.79
C PHE A 282 6.74 -14.23 -4.98
N LYS A 283 5.60 -14.53 -5.58
CA LYS A 283 5.49 -15.24 -6.86
C LYS A 283 4.31 -14.67 -7.65
N THR A 284 4.33 -14.89 -8.95
CA THR A 284 3.21 -14.55 -9.82
C THR A 284 2.64 -15.81 -10.43
N ARG A 285 1.40 -15.76 -10.91
CA ARG A 285 0.82 -16.85 -11.69
C ARG A 285 1.67 -17.21 -12.90
N LYS A 286 2.23 -16.20 -13.58
CA LYS A 286 3.05 -16.39 -14.79
C LYS A 286 4.41 -17.02 -14.46
N ASN A 287 5.01 -16.64 -13.32
CA ASN A 287 6.30 -17.15 -12.87
C ASN A 287 6.19 -17.65 -11.42
N PRO A 288 5.82 -18.93 -11.22
CA PRO A 288 5.45 -19.47 -9.91
C PRO A 288 6.63 -19.76 -8.98
N GLU A 289 7.87 -19.72 -9.48
CA GLU A 289 9.04 -19.80 -8.62
C GLU A 289 9.10 -18.60 -7.66
N ILE A 290 9.23 -18.89 -6.36
CA ILE A 290 9.30 -17.88 -5.30
C ILE A 290 10.58 -17.06 -5.46
N LYS A 291 10.40 -15.75 -5.48
CA LYS A 291 11.44 -14.72 -5.46
C LYS A 291 11.54 -14.18 -4.05
N SER A 292 12.73 -13.78 -3.64
CA SER A 292 12.97 -13.23 -2.30
C SER A 292 13.90 -12.02 -2.32
N LEU A 293 13.69 -11.12 -1.36
CA LEU A 293 14.51 -9.93 -1.11
C LEU A 293 14.59 -9.68 0.40
N SER A 294 15.77 -9.38 0.92
CA SER A 294 15.94 -9.02 2.34
C SER A 294 15.97 -7.50 2.51
N MET A 295 14.99 -6.94 3.24
CA MET A 295 14.91 -5.50 3.51
C MET A 295 16.06 -5.00 4.39
N LYS A 296 16.67 -5.88 5.20
CA LYS A 296 17.88 -5.55 5.99
C LYS A 296 19.09 -5.20 5.13
N GLN A 297 19.12 -5.67 3.88
CA GLN A 297 20.22 -5.42 2.94
C GLN A 297 19.96 -4.20 2.04
N ILE A 298 18.80 -3.56 2.17
CA ILE A 298 18.43 -2.39 1.38
C ILE A 298 18.97 -1.13 2.06
N ASP A 299 19.68 -0.31 1.29
CA ASP A 299 19.94 1.08 1.66
C ASP A 299 18.75 1.94 1.23
N PHE A 300 17.88 2.26 2.19
CA PHE A 300 16.71 3.12 2.00
C PHE A 300 17.03 4.62 1.99
N SER A 301 18.31 5.02 2.10
CA SER A 301 18.68 6.43 2.01
C SER A 301 18.37 7.02 0.63
N ASN A 302 18.12 8.32 0.57
CA ASN A 302 17.92 9.04 -0.69
C ASN A 302 19.23 9.28 -1.48
N LEU A 303 20.32 8.58 -1.16
CA LEU A 303 21.59 8.68 -1.88
C LEU A 303 21.54 7.93 -3.22
N ASN A 304 20.71 6.89 -3.30
CA ASN A 304 20.52 6.07 -4.48
C ASN A 304 19.16 6.37 -5.14
N PRO A 305 19.00 6.14 -6.46
CA PRO A 305 17.69 6.24 -7.09
C PRO A 305 16.73 5.17 -6.52
N VAL A 306 15.43 5.44 -6.58
CA VAL A 306 14.38 4.43 -6.42
C VAL A 306 14.70 3.26 -7.35
N LYS A 307 14.48 2.03 -6.88
CA LYS A 307 14.73 0.84 -7.68
C LYS A 307 13.45 0.10 -8.01
N ILE A 308 13.45 -0.58 -9.15
CA ILE A 308 12.31 -1.33 -9.65
C ILE A 308 12.70 -2.72 -10.14
N LEU A 309 11.77 -3.67 -10.03
CA LEU A 309 11.87 -5.02 -10.56
C LEU A 309 10.49 -5.48 -11.04
N ASN A 310 10.38 -5.94 -12.29
CA ASN A 310 9.15 -6.57 -12.77
C ASN A 310 8.89 -7.86 -11.97
N MET A 311 7.69 -8.00 -11.40
CA MET A 311 7.33 -9.15 -10.58
C MET A 311 7.40 -10.48 -11.36
N ASP A 312 7.21 -10.43 -12.68
CA ASP A 312 7.28 -11.55 -13.60
C ASP A 312 8.72 -11.93 -14.00
N ALA A 313 9.72 -11.63 -13.17
CA ALA A 313 11.07 -12.17 -13.38
C ALA A 313 11.02 -13.72 -13.48
N GLU A 314 11.66 -14.30 -14.50
CA GLU A 314 11.47 -15.73 -14.81
C GLU A 314 12.03 -16.66 -13.73
N ARG A 315 13.18 -16.32 -13.16
CA ARG A 315 13.89 -17.15 -12.18
C ARG A 315 13.50 -16.79 -10.74
N GLY A 316 13.26 -17.80 -9.91
CA GLY A 316 13.10 -17.62 -8.46
C GLY A 316 14.41 -17.31 -7.72
N GLY A 317 14.35 -17.44 -6.40
CA GLY A 317 15.46 -17.20 -5.46
C GLY A 317 15.65 -15.72 -5.13
N ASP A 318 16.82 -15.39 -4.60
CA ASP A 318 17.20 -14.00 -4.30
C ASP A 318 17.23 -13.16 -5.59
N VAL A 319 16.51 -12.03 -5.56
CA VAL A 319 16.38 -11.08 -6.67
C VAL A 319 17.04 -9.73 -6.39
N SER A 320 17.76 -9.59 -5.28
CA SER A 320 18.36 -8.32 -4.82
C SER A 320 19.27 -7.67 -5.87
N ASP A 321 19.97 -8.48 -6.67
CA ASP A 321 20.88 -8.03 -7.74
C ASP A 321 20.20 -7.71 -9.07
N ARG A 322 18.88 -7.94 -9.17
CA ARG A 322 18.09 -7.78 -10.41
C ARG A 322 17.30 -6.48 -10.47
N PHE A 323 17.28 -5.75 -9.37
CA PHE A 323 16.68 -4.42 -9.31
C PHE A 323 17.47 -3.42 -10.14
N GLN A 324 16.76 -2.62 -10.93
CA GLN A 324 17.34 -1.54 -11.73
C GLN A 324 16.86 -0.18 -11.23
N ALA A 325 17.56 0.90 -11.57
CA ALA A 325 17.10 2.24 -11.26
C ALA A 325 15.78 2.55 -11.98
N TYR A 326 14.86 3.20 -11.28
CA TYR A 326 13.62 3.71 -11.85
C TYR A 326 13.91 4.75 -12.95
N SER A 327 13.12 4.71 -14.02
CA SER A 327 13.05 5.79 -15.00
C SER A 327 11.62 5.98 -15.49
N ASN A 328 11.27 7.21 -15.85
CA ASN A 328 9.94 7.52 -16.41
C ASN A 328 9.69 6.72 -17.70
N GLU A 329 10.72 6.48 -18.52
CA GLU A 329 10.56 5.69 -19.75
C GLU A 329 10.20 4.24 -19.45
N THR A 330 10.92 3.59 -18.54
CA THR A 330 10.60 2.21 -18.13
C THR A 330 9.18 2.11 -17.56
N MET A 331 8.72 3.13 -16.83
CA MET A 331 7.35 3.16 -16.32
C MET A 331 6.32 3.32 -17.45
N LYS A 332 6.58 4.18 -18.44
CA LYS A 332 5.71 4.31 -19.62
C LYS A 332 5.61 3.00 -20.38
N GLU A 333 6.73 2.32 -20.61
CA GLU A 333 6.76 1.02 -21.28
C GLU A 333 5.96 -0.02 -20.52
N PHE A 334 6.15 -0.14 -19.21
CA PHE A 334 5.40 -1.07 -18.36
C PHE A 334 3.88 -0.81 -18.43
N ILE A 335 3.44 0.45 -18.24
CA ILE A 335 2.00 0.77 -18.25
C ILE A 335 1.43 0.52 -19.65
N ARG A 336 2.10 0.99 -20.70
CA ARG A 336 1.66 0.84 -22.09
C ARG A 336 1.51 -0.62 -22.49
N ASP A 337 2.50 -1.44 -22.18
CA ASP A 337 2.61 -2.78 -22.73
C ASP A 337 1.89 -3.82 -21.86
N LEU A 338 1.73 -3.58 -20.56
CA LEU A 338 1.18 -4.55 -19.62
C LEU A 338 -0.12 -4.11 -18.93
N VAL A 339 -0.31 -2.83 -18.65
CA VAL A 339 -1.47 -2.33 -17.86
C VAL A 339 -2.61 -1.87 -18.77
N VAL A 340 -2.32 -1.04 -19.78
CA VAL A 340 -3.33 -0.54 -20.73
C VAL A 340 -4.12 -1.67 -21.41
N PRO A 341 -3.52 -2.81 -21.80
CA PRO A 341 -4.27 -3.87 -22.48
C PRO A 341 -5.32 -4.59 -21.64
N ILE A 342 -5.26 -4.49 -20.29
CA ILE A 342 -6.10 -5.29 -19.39
C ILE A 342 -7.28 -4.51 -18.80
N LEU A 343 -7.37 -3.21 -19.06
CA LEU A 343 -8.44 -2.32 -18.59
C LEU A 343 -9.02 -1.50 -19.75
N PRO A 344 -10.30 -1.08 -19.67
CA PRO A 344 -10.90 -0.26 -20.71
C PRO A 344 -10.20 1.11 -20.80
N GLU A 345 -10.05 1.64 -22.01
CA GLU A 345 -9.39 2.93 -22.27
C GLU A 345 -9.97 4.09 -21.43
N ASP A 346 -11.30 4.10 -21.23
CA ASP A 346 -11.99 5.12 -20.44
C ASP A 346 -11.58 5.12 -18.96
N PHE A 347 -11.05 4.01 -18.42
CA PHE A 347 -10.50 3.95 -17.07
C PHE A 347 -9.31 4.91 -16.90
N PHE A 348 -8.48 5.03 -17.94
CA PHE A 348 -7.27 5.85 -17.93
C PHE A 348 -7.52 7.28 -18.40
N THR A 349 -8.51 7.48 -19.25
CA THR A 349 -8.69 8.73 -19.99
C THR A 349 -9.90 9.56 -19.54
N GLU A 350 -10.84 8.95 -18.82
CA GLU A 350 -12.17 9.50 -18.52
C GLU A 350 -12.85 10.13 -19.76
N GLY A 351 -12.54 9.61 -20.95
CA GLY A 351 -13.02 10.10 -22.24
C GLY A 351 -12.42 11.44 -22.72
N GLY A 352 -11.45 12.01 -21.98
CA GLY A 352 -10.88 13.34 -22.24
C GLY A 352 -9.40 13.36 -22.66
N LEU A 353 -8.61 12.37 -22.25
CA LEU A 353 -7.20 12.22 -22.61
C LEU A 353 -6.98 11.19 -23.72
N THR A 354 -5.85 11.29 -24.41
CA THR A 354 -5.28 10.17 -25.15
C THR A 354 -4.49 9.27 -24.20
N ILE A 355 -4.34 7.97 -24.52
CA ILE A 355 -3.46 7.06 -23.77
C ILE A 355 -2.03 7.60 -23.67
N ALA A 356 -1.50 8.24 -24.72
CA ALA A 356 -0.17 8.83 -24.68
C ALA A 356 -0.04 9.96 -23.65
N GLU A 357 -1.07 10.82 -23.52
CA GLU A 357 -1.11 11.86 -22.48
C GLU A 357 -1.23 11.26 -21.08
N TYR A 358 -2.03 10.21 -20.90
CA TYR A 358 -2.12 9.48 -19.63
C TYR A 358 -0.77 8.89 -19.23
N LEU A 359 -0.11 8.15 -20.14
CA LEU A 359 1.22 7.55 -19.90
C LEU A 359 2.27 8.59 -19.53
N ASP A 360 2.26 9.75 -20.21
CA ASP A 360 3.17 10.84 -19.88
C ASP A 360 2.92 11.37 -18.46
N ARG A 361 1.66 11.63 -18.12
CA ARG A 361 1.27 12.15 -16.80
C ARG A 361 1.60 11.19 -15.68
N THR A 362 1.23 9.91 -15.80
CA THR A 362 1.46 8.92 -14.74
C THR A 362 2.94 8.60 -14.57
N ALA A 363 3.74 8.55 -15.63
CA ALA A 363 5.17 8.31 -15.48
C ALA A 363 5.93 9.52 -14.91
N THR A 364 5.47 10.76 -15.18
CA THR A 364 6.16 11.99 -14.78
C THR A 364 5.54 12.67 -13.56
N HIS A 365 4.47 12.12 -12.99
CA HIS A 365 3.76 12.81 -11.91
C HIS A 365 4.68 13.14 -10.73
N THR A 366 5.70 12.34 -10.43
CA THR A 366 6.66 12.64 -9.35
C THR A 366 7.61 13.80 -9.66
N ASP A 367 7.83 14.14 -10.93
CA ASP A 367 8.79 15.16 -11.36
C ASP A 367 8.45 16.55 -10.81
N ARG A 368 7.15 16.80 -10.55
CA ARG A 368 6.66 18.02 -9.90
C ARG A 368 7.39 18.32 -8.58
N ALA A 369 7.73 17.29 -7.80
CA ALA A 369 8.43 17.46 -6.52
C ALA A 369 9.87 17.99 -6.68
N SER A 370 10.45 17.89 -7.87
CA SER A 370 11.79 18.41 -8.17
C SER A 370 11.79 19.87 -8.60
N GLN A 371 10.62 20.48 -8.84
CA GLN A 371 10.53 21.86 -9.33
C GLN A 371 10.60 22.84 -8.15
N ALA A 372 11.37 23.92 -8.32
CA ALA A 372 11.75 24.82 -7.23
C ALA A 372 10.53 25.52 -6.58
N GLU A 373 9.49 25.80 -7.37
CA GLU A 373 8.24 26.42 -6.90
C GLU A 373 7.45 25.55 -5.91
N TYR A 374 7.66 24.23 -5.87
CA TYR A 374 7.03 23.33 -4.91
C TYR A 374 7.92 23.02 -3.70
N GLN A 375 9.20 23.38 -3.76
CA GLN A 375 10.17 23.13 -2.68
C GLN A 375 10.23 24.31 -1.71
N PHE A 376 9.08 24.72 -1.19
CA PHE A 376 8.94 25.87 -0.28
C PHE A 376 9.80 25.74 1.00
N PHE A 377 10.14 24.51 1.40
CA PHE A 377 11.01 24.22 2.55
C PHE A 377 12.50 24.46 2.27
N LYS A 378 12.92 24.60 1.00
CA LYS A 378 14.33 24.74 0.64
C LYS A 378 14.84 26.11 1.04
N GLY A 379 15.93 26.15 1.80
CA GLY A 379 16.54 27.41 2.21
C GLY A 379 17.18 27.36 3.58
N VAL A 380 17.41 28.55 4.13
CA VAL A 380 18.00 28.76 5.45
C VAL A 380 16.94 29.34 6.37
N TRP A 381 16.63 28.61 7.42
CA TRP A 381 15.59 28.89 8.39
C TRP A 381 16.22 29.23 9.73
N LYS A 382 15.91 30.40 10.28
CA LYS A 382 16.39 30.83 11.59
C LYS A 382 15.28 30.61 12.61
N THR A 383 15.64 30.04 13.76
CA THR A 383 14.75 29.95 14.91
C THR A 383 14.71 31.28 15.67
N SER A 384 13.88 31.34 16.71
CA SER A 384 13.91 32.43 17.69
C SER A 384 15.30 32.61 18.31
N GLU A 385 15.58 33.82 18.83
CA GLU A 385 16.84 34.12 19.53
C GLU A 385 17.09 33.22 20.75
N GLU A 386 16.02 32.76 21.41
CA GLU A 386 16.10 31.85 22.55
C GLU A 386 16.69 30.49 22.18
N ILE A 387 16.30 29.95 21.03
CA ILE A 387 16.82 28.67 20.53
C ILE A 387 18.18 28.87 19.84
N GLY A 388 18.32 29.96 19.08
CA GLY A 388 19.59 30.33 18.45
C GLY A 388 20.14 29.32 17.44
N LEU A 389 19.27 28.52 16.80
CA LEU A 389 19.66 27.56 15.77
C LEU A 389 19.32 28.07 14.36
N THR A 390 20.07 27.57 13.39
CA THR A 390 19.83 27.78 11.97
C THR A 390 19.73 26.43 11.28
N LEU A 391 18.58 26.13 10.69
CA LEU A 391 18.35 24.95 9.86
C LEU A 391 18.60 25.31 8.40
N THR A 392 19.40 24.52 7.69
CA THR A 392 19.57 24.64 6.24
C THR A 392 19.03 23.39 5.57
N LEU A 393 17.99 23.52 4.75
CA LEU A 393 17.41 22.45 3.95
C LEU A 393 17.82 22.59 2.49
N LEU A 394 18.37 21.51 1.95
CA LEU A 394 18.82 21.38 0.57
C LEU A 394 17.97 20.32 -0.14
N ALA A 395 17.68 20.57 -1.41
CA ALA A 395 17.02 19.61 -2.27
C ALA A 395 17.82 19.43 -3.56
N ASP A 396 18.10 18.17 -3.89
CA ASP A 396 18.67 17.71 -5.15
C ASP A 396 17.62 16.81 -5.82
N GLN A 397 16.98 17.31 -6.88
CA GLN A 397 15.71 16.77 -7.37
C GLN A 397 14.69 16.68 -6.22
N ASP A 398 14.04 15.53 -6.02
CA ASP A 398 13.10 15.24 -4.94
C ASP A 398 13.79 14.85 -3.62
N ARG A 399 15.12 14.74 -3.58
CA ARG A 399 15.85 14.25 -2.40
C ARG A 399 16.17 15.40 -1.46
N VAL A 400 15.79 15.29 -0.19
CA VAL A 400 15.98 16.34 0.80
C VAL A 400 17.05 15.98 1.82
N ARG A 401 17.93 16.94 2.14
CA ARG A 401 18.93 16.83 3.21
C ARG A 401 18.94 18.10 4.04
N GLY A 402 19.35 17.98 5.30
CA GLY A 402 19.38 19.10 6.23
C GLY A 402 20.68 19.19 7.01
N THR A 403 21.01 20.40 7.44
CA THR A 403 22.02 20.64 8.49
C THR A 403 21.49 21.63 9.50
N VAL A 404 21.97 21.53 10.74
CA VAL A 404 21.64 22.42 11.85
C VAL A 404 22.92 23.09 12.34
N SER A 405 22.89 24.41 12.53
CA SER A 405 24.01 25.19 13.07
C SER A 405 23.59 25.95 14.32
N ASN A 406 24.48 26.01 15.31
CA ASN A 406 24.37 26.87 16.50
C ASN A 406 25.28 28.12 16.40
N GLY A 407 25.75 28.44 15.19
CA GLY A 407 26.71 29.52 14.92
C GLY A 407 28.18 29.18 15.17
N LYS A 408 28.49 28.06 15.86
CA LYS A 408 29.87 27.57 16.09
C LYS A 408 30.12 26.23 15.43
N ASP A 409 29.15 25.34 15.52
CA ASP A 409 29.19 23.96 15.05
C ASP A 409 28.06 23.73 14.04
N VAL A 410 28.28 22.77 13.13
CA VAL A 410 27.28 22.31 12.16
C VAL A 410 27.07 20.81 12.35
N TYR A 411 25.82 20.39 12.33
CA TYR A 411 25.37 19.02 12.55
C TYR A 411 24.55 18.56 11.35
N ASP A 412 24.79 17.35 10.86
CA ASP A 412 23.95 16.75 9.84
C ASP A 412 22.60 16.34 10.45
N VAL A 413 21.54 16.49 9.67
CA VAL A 413 20.22 15.95 10.02
C VAL A 413 20.20 14.45 9.69
N ASP A 414 19.88 13.64 10.69
CA ASP A 414 19.87 12.17 10.60
C ASP A 414 18.52 11.65 10.04
N HIS A 415 17.41 12.13 10.60
CA HIS A 415 16.05 11.82 10.13
C HIS A 415 15.33 13.12 9.83
N LEU A 416 14.57 13.15 8.74
CA LEU A 416 13.80 14.30 8.29
C LEU A 416 12.46 13.80 7.77
N SER A 417 11.37 14.31 8.34
CA SER A 417 10.02 14.11 7.83
C SER A 417 9.28 15.43 7.83
N MET A 418 8.34 15.56 6.91
CA MET A 418 7.52 16.76 6.79
C MET A 418 6.12 16.35 6.40
N ILE A 419 5.11 16.97 7.01
CA ILE A 419 3.71 16.89 6.58
C ILE A 419 3.24 18.32 6.38
N SER A 420 2.92 18.68 5.15
CA SER A 420 2.66 20.07 4.76
C SER A 420 3.81 20.99 5.23
N ASN A 421 3.57 21.96 6.10
CA ASN A 421 4.60 22.87 6.63
C ASN A 421 5.20 22.44 7.97
N ASN A 422 4.76 21.32 8.54
CA ASN A 422 5.26 20.81 9.81
C ASN A 422 6.42 19.84 9.56
N LEU A 423 7.57 20.17 10.12
CA LEU A 423 8.83 19.48 9.94
C LEU A 423 9.27 18.86 11.27
N THR A 424 9.60 17.57 11.23
CA THR A 424 10.24 16.87 12.35
C THR A 424 11.59 16.35 11.89
N PHE A 425 12.63 16.59 12.68
CA PHE A 425 13.95 16.09 12.34
C PHE A 425 14.81 15.81 13.57
N THR A 426 15.82 14.98 13.39
CA THR A 426 16.79 14.66 14.44
C THR A 426 18.22 14.98 14.01
N PHE A 427 19.08 15.34 14.96
CA PHE A 427 20.50 15.57 14.72
C PHE A 427 21.31 15.28 15.98
N ARG A 428 22.60 14.97 15.82
CA ARG A 428 23.52 14.70 16.93
C ARG A 428 24.53 15.83 17.12
N THR A 429 24.59 16.32 18.36
CA THR A 429 25.58 17.33 18.75
C THR A 429 26.98 16.72 18.90
N LYS A 430 28.04 17.54 19.01
CA LYS A 430 29.43 17.06 19.25
C LYS A 430 29.57 16.21 20.53
N GLY A 431 28.71 16.43 21.52
CA GLY A 431 28.62 15.61 22.73
C GLY A 431 27.84 14.29 22.52
N LYS A 432 27.51 13.93 21.28
CA LYS A 432 26.69 12.77 20.86
C LYS A 432 25.25 12.74 21.39
N ARG A 433 24.80 13.81 22.05
CA ARG A 433 23.40 13.97 22.46
C ARG A 433 22.51 14.03 21.22
N LEU A 434 21.50 13.17 21.17
CA LEU A 434 20.46 13.18 20.14
C LEU A 434 19.45 14.28 20.49
N MET A 435 19.18 15.13 19.50
CA MET A 435 18.18 16.17 19.57
C MET A 435 17.06 15.81 18.60
N GLU A 436 15.81 15.96 19.04
CA GLU A 436 14.64 15.98 18.16
C GLU A 436 14.13 17.42 18.09
N ALA A 437 13.90 17.90 16.89
CA ALA A 437 13.29 19.20 16.64
C ALA A 437 11.93 18.99 15.99
N ARG A 438 10.92 19.65 16.53
CA ARG A 438 9.59 19.77 15.91
C ARG A 438 9.41 21.22 15.54
N SER A 439 9.03 21.48 14.30
CA SER A 439 9.03 22.85 13.78
C SER A 439 7.96 23.06 12.73
N THR A 440 7.59 24.31 12.54
CA THR A 440 6.62 24.74 11.54
C THR A 440 7.26 25.84 10.71
N ILE A 441 7.27 25.64 9.39
CA ILE A 441 7.72 26.63 8.42
C ILE A 441 6.65 27.71 8.29
N LEU A 442 7.06 28.96 8.53
CA LEU A 442 6.24 30.17 8.40
C LEU A 442 6.77 31.02 7.23
N ASP A 443 6.02 32.04 6.83
CA ASP A 443 6.41 32.91 5.72
C ASP A 443 7.74 33.66 5.95
N ASP A 444 8.09 33.96 7.21
CA ASP A 444 9.25 34.76 7.60
C ASP A 444 10.19 34.09 8.62
N GLY A 445 9.96 32.80 8.95
CA GLY A 445 10.76 32.13 9.97
C GLY A 445 10.42 30.66 10.20
N LEU A 446 11.01 30.09 11.25
CA LEU A 446 10.80 28.72 11.68
C LEU A 446 10.50 28.72 13.18
N GLU A 447 9.26 28.38 13.52
CA GLU A 447 8.89 28.07 14.90
C GLU A 447 9.43 26.68 15.23
N MET A 448 10.08 26.52 16.37
CA MET A 448 10.75 25.27 16.73
C MET A 448 10.60 24.98 18.22
N GLU A 449 10.46 23.70 18.53
CA GLU A 449 10.63 23.13 19.84
C GLU A 449 11.73 22.08 19.80
N LEU A 450 12.60 22.09 20.81
CA LEU A 450 13.70 21.14 20.93
C LEU A 450 13.45 20.18 22.08
N TYR A 451 13.56 18.90 21.77
CA TYR A 451 13.46 17.80 22.70
C TYR A 451 14.78 17.07 22.75
N THR A 452 15.17 16.67 23.95
CA THR A 452 16.34 15.81 24.13
C THR A 452 15.86 14.44 24.50
N THR A 453 16.12 13.47 23.66
CA THR A 453 15.92 12.08 24.03
C THR A 453 17.06 11.71 24.99
N GLU A 454 16.74 11.34 26.22
CA GLU A 454 17.73 11.11 27.28
C GLU A 454 18.79 10.06 26.91
N GLU A 455 19.92 10.17 27.61
CA GLU A 455 21.27 9.67 27.32
C GLU A 455 21.35 8.20 26.86
N ALA A 456 22.09 7.97 25.78
CA ALA A 456 22.62 6.64 25.50
C ALA A 456 23.50 6.22 26.68
N ALA A 457 23.06 5.19 27.41
CA ALA A 457 23.85 4.47 28.40
C ALA A 457 25.12 3.87 27.78
#